data_AF-A0A925G4Y5-F1
#
_entry.id   AF-A0A925G4Y5-F1
#
_cell.length_a   1.000
_cell.length_b   1.000
_cell.length_c   1.000
_cell.angle_alpha   90.00
_cell.angle_beta   90.00
_cell.angle_gamma   90.00
#
_symmetry.space_group_name_H-M   'P 1'
#
loop_
_entity.id
_entity.type
_entity.pdbx_description
1 polymer ?
#
loop_
_entity_poly.entity_id
_entity_poly.type
_entity_poly.pdbx_seq_one_letter_code
_entity_poly.pdbx_strand_id
1 'polypeptide(L)'
;MTTRLADKWALTAEGFEQFLSLLDSDRARAGELYEEIRTRLLKFFEWRGCAVTEELTDRTFNRVIGKLQAGETIQNAQGYSVGVARLVHLEYLREAERERQLFDQSPVAADTKSFEEEATEALRVGAFEECFAALLP
;
A
#
# COMPACT_ATOMS: atom_id res chain seq x y z
N MET A 1 22.17 16.40 -9.64
CA MET A 1 20.89 16.00 -10.30
C MET A 1 20.64 14.55 -9.97
N THR A 2 19.95 14.29 -8.86
CA THR A 2 19.56 12.94 -8.44
C THR A 2 18.31 12.54 -9.21
N THR A 3 18.52 11.97 -10.40
CA THR A 3 17.44 11.32 -11.14
C THR A 3 16.96 10.14 -10.30
N ARG A 4 15.85 10.34 -9.57
CA ARG A 4 15.20 9.27 -8.80
C ARG A 4 14.83 8.16 -9.79
N LEU A 5 15.15 6.91 -9.44
CA LEU A 5 14.73 5.69 -10.14
C LEU A 5 13.19 5.54 -10.33
N ALA A 6 12.39 6.53 -9.90
CA ALA A 6 10.94 6.58 -10.05
C ALA A 6 10.48 6.70 -11.51
N ASP A 7 11.30 7.23 -12.43
CA ASP A 7 10.91 7.37 -13.84
C ASP A 7 11.01 6.08 -14.66
N LYS A 8 11.65 5.03 -14.13
CA LYS A 8 11.88 3.80 -14.93
C LYS A 8 10.60 2.98 -15.15
N TRP A 9 9.52 3.30 -14.43
CA TRP A 9 8.25 2.57 -14.49
C TRP A 9 7.04 3.52 -14.57
N ALA A 10 7.23 4.72 -15.12
CA ALA A 10 6.10 5.59 -15.41
C ALA A 10 5.13 4.86 -16.37
N LEU A 11 3.84 4.87 -16.04
CA LEU A 11 2.80 4.25 -16.86
C LEU A 11 2.81 4.90 -18.25
N THR A 12 3.26 4.18 -19.27
CA THR A 12 3.11 4.62 -20.66
C THR A 12 1.82 4.05 -21.24
N ALA A 13 1.18 4.78 -22.15
CA ALA A 13 -0.02 4.31 -22.84
C ALA A 13 0.22 2.96 -23.55
N GLU A 14 1.42 2.78 -24.13
CA GLU A 14 1.83 1.53 -24.75
C GLU A 14 1.98 0.38 -23.73
N GLY A 15 2.57 0.64 -22.56
CA GLY A 15 2.69 -0.37 -21.50
C GLY A 15 1.33 -0.78 -20.93
N PHE A 16 0.42 0.19 -20.80
CA PHE A 16 -0.94 -0.11 -20.36
C PHE A 16 -1.71 -0.93 -21.40
N GLU A 17 -1.55 -0.61 -22.70
CA GLU A 17 -2.15 -1.39 -23.79
C GLU A 17 -1.62 -2.83 -23.82
N GLN A 18 -0.31 -3.01 -23.60
CA GLN A 18 0.31 -4.33 -23.48
C GLN A 18 -0.26 -5.11 -22.30
N PHE A 19 -0.51 -4.45 -21.17
CA PHE A 19 -1.13 -5.07 -20.01
C PHE A 19 -2.58 -5.46 -20.26
N LEU A 20 -3.38 -4.62 -20.92
CA LEU A 20 -4.75 -4.99 -21.32
C LEU A 20 -4.73 -6.20 -22.26
N SER A 21 -3.83 -6.23 -23.23
CA SER A 21 -3.66 -7.36 -24.16
C SER A 21 -3.24 -8.66 -23.45
N LEU A 22 -2.58 -8.57 -22.30
CA LEU A 22 -2.27 -9.72 -21.45
C LEU A 22 -3.53 -10.27 -20.74
N LEU A 23 -4.50 -9.40 -20.42
CA LEU A 23 -5.72 -9.79 -19.72
C LEU A 23 -6.72 -10.48 -20.65
N ASP A 24 -7.00 -9.87 -21.80
CA ASP A 24 -7.85 -10.43 -22.84
C ASP A 24 -7.52 -9.79 -24.19
N SER A 25 -7.75 -10.53 -25.28
CA SER A 25 -7.66 -10.02 -26.65
C SER A 25 -8.82 -9.07 -27.01
N ASP A 26 -9.98 -9.24 -26.39
CA ASP A 26 -11.11 -8.33 -26.51
C ASP A 26 -10.92 -7.13 -25.56
N ARG A 27 -10.89 -5.92 -26.14
CA ARG A 27 -10.63 -4.70 -25.37
C ARG A 27 -11.65 -4.43 -24.28
N ALA A 28 -12.93 -4.72 -24.51
CA ALA A 28 -13.97 -4.47 -23.53
C ALA A 28 -13.80 -5.44 -22.34
N ARG A 29 -13.59 -6.73 -22.62
CA ARG A 29 -13.32 -7.73 -21.57
C ARG A 29 -12.03 -7.45 -20.81
N ALA A 30 -10.97 -7.03 -21.51
CA ALA A 30 -9.72 -6.63 -20.86
C ALA A 30 -9.93 -5.46 -19.88
N GLY A 31 -10.79 -4.50 -20.24
CA GLY A 31 -11.18 -3.40 -19.37
C GLY A 31 -11.94 -3.87 -18.12
N GLU A 32 -12.88 -4.80 -18.27
CA GLU A 32 -13.60 -5.40 -17.14
C GLU A 32 -12.64 -6.13 -16.18
N LEU A 33 -11.76 -6.97 -16.72
CA LEU A 33 -10.74 -7.68 -15.92
C LEU A 33 -9.76 -6.72 -15.23
N TYR A 34 -9.39 -5.63 -15.89
CA TYR A 34 -8.56 -4.59 -15.29
C TYR A 34 -9.27 -3.96 -14.08
N GLU A 35 -10.55 -3.59 -14.22
CA GLU A 35 -11.33 -3.00 -13.12
C GLU A 35 -11.56 -3.98 -11.96
N GLU A 36 -11.72 -5.27 -12.24
CA GLU A 36 -11.76 -6.31 -11.22
C GLU A 36 -10.46 -6.37 -10.40
N ILE A 37 -9.30 -6.38 -11.09
CA ILE A 37 -7.99 -6.35 -10.45
C ILE A 37 -7.84 -5.06 -9.63
N ARG A 38 -8.17 -3.91 -10.21
CA ARG A 38 -8.08 -2.60 -9.55
C ARG A 38 -8.92 -2.55 -8.28
N THR A 39 -10.19 -2.97 -8.35
CA THR A 39 -11.09 -3.03 -7.20
C THR A 39 -10.54 -3.94 -6.10
N ARG A 40 -9.96 -5.08 -6.48
CA ARG A 40 -9.34 -6.01 -5.53
C ARG A 40 -8.12 -5.40 -4.84
N LEU A 41 -7.29 -4.65 -5.57
CA LEU A 41 -6.14 -3.95 -5.01
C LEU A 41 -6.54 -2.84 -4.05
N LEU A 42 -7.54 -2.03 -4.41
CA LEU A 42 -8.07 -1.00 -3.52
C LEU A 42 -8.53 -1.61 -2.19
N LYS A 43 -9.37 -2.65 -2.25
CA LYS A 43 -9.82 -3.39 -1.05
C LYS A 43 -8.67 -3.99 -0.27
N PHE A 44 -7.64 -4.51 -0.97
CA PHE A 44 -6.45 -5.07 -0.33
C PHE A 44 -5.73 -4.04 0.56
N PHE A 45 -5.58 -2.80 0.09
CA PHE A 45 -4.94 -1.71 0.84
C PHE A 45 -5.88 -1.12 1.90
N GLU A 46 -7.17 -0.97 1.59
CA GLU A 46 -8.20 -0.46 2.50
C GLU A 46 -8.31 -1.33 3.75
N TRP A 47 -8.43 -2.65 3.59
CA TRP A 47 -8.50 -3.59 4.72
C TRP A 47 -7.22 -3.65 5.57
N ARG A 48 -6.13 -3.03 5.10
CA ARG A 48 -4.87 -2.89 5.84
C ARG A 48 -4.69 -1.51 6.45
N GLY A 49 -5.72 -0.65 6.38
CA GLY A 49 -5.69 0.68 6.96
C GLY A 49 -4.77 1.66 6.24
N CYS A 50 -4.44 1.42 4.96
CA CYS A 50 -3.65 2.38 4.20
C CYS A 50 -4.51 3.62 3.89
N ALA A 51 -3.99 4.82 4.16
CA ALA A 51 -4.73 6.07 3.91
C ALA A 51 -4.75 6.48 2.42
N VAL A 52 -3.77 6.05 1.64
CA VAL A 52 -3.56 6.46 0.23
C VAL A 52 -3.76 5.28 -0.74
N THR A 53 -4.90 4.60 -0.63
CA THR A 53 -5.19 3.35 -1.35
C THR A 53 -5.08 3.46 -2.87
N GLU A 54 -5.57 4.56 -3.46
CA GLU A 54 -5.50 4.80 -4.91
C GLU A 54 -4.05 4.93 -5.38
N GLU A 55 -3.24 5.74 -4.69
CA GLU A 55 -1.83 5.93 -5.02
C GLU A 55 -1.03 4.61 -4.92
N LEU A 56 -1.30 3.79 -3.89
CA LEU A 56 -0.65 2.49 -3.74
C LEU A 56 -1.09 1.50 -4.83
N THR A 57 -2.33 1.60 -5.30
CA THR A 57 -2.85 0.82 -6.43
C THR A 57 -2.16 1.22 -7.73
N ASP A 58 -2.02 2.52 -7.99
CA ASP A 58 -1.31 3.04 -9.16
C ASP A 58 0.18 2.65 -9.13
N ARG A 59 0.85 2.78 -7.98
CA ARG A 59 2.22 2.29 -7.76
C ARG A 59 2.35 0.80 -8.08
N THR A 60 1.33 0.01 -7.74
CA THR A 60 1.30 -1.43 -8.04
C THR A 60 1.25 -1.66 -9.54
N PHE A 61 0.31 -1.02 -10.26
CA PHE A 61 0.20 -1.18 -11.71
C PHE A 61 1.44 -0.70 -12.46
N ASN A 62 2.00 0.45 -12.07
CA ASN A 62 3.25 0.98 -12.64
C ASN A 62 4.37 -0.07 -12.59
N ARG A 63 4.50 -0.78 -11.47
CA ARG A 63 5.51 -1.84 -11.31
C ARG A 63 5.19 -3.06 -12.14
N VAL A 64 3.94 -3.53 -12.13
CA VAL A 64 3.52 -4.71 -12.92
C VAL A 64 3.79 -4.47 -14.40
N ILE A 65 3.41 -3.29 -14.91
CA ILE A 65 3.58 -2.90 -16.31
C ILE A 65 5.05 -2.70 -16.63
N GLY A 66 5.80 -2.05 -15.74
CA GLY A 66 7.24 -1.92 -15.86
C GLY A 66 7.97 -3.27 -15.93
N LYS A 67 7.49 -4.28 -15.20
CA LYS A 67 8.01 -5.66 -15.27
C LYS A 67 7.64 -6.35 -16.57
N LEU A 68 6.40 -6.20 -17.02
CA LEU A 68 5.94 -6.72 -18.29
C LEU A 68 6.76 -6.16 -19.46
N GLN A 69 6.97 -4.84 -19.49
CA GLN A 69 7.79 -4.16 -20.51
C GLN A 69 9.27 -4.57 -20.45
N ALA A 70 9.77 -4.95 -19.28
CA ALA A 70 11.12 -5.50 -19.11
C ALA A 70 11.24 -6.97 -19.60
N GLY A 71 10.18 -7.56 -20.12
CA GLY A 71 10.15 -8.92 -20.66
C GLY A 71 9.84 -10.01 -19.62
N GLU A 72 9.37 -9.63 -18.43
CA GLU A 72 8.94 -10.61 -17.43
C GLU A 72 7.67 -11.33 -17.89
N THR A 73 7.67 -12.67 -17.85
CA THR A 73 6.50 -13.47 -18.27
C THR A 73 5.49 -13.54 -17.13
N ILE A 74 4.36 -12.87 -17.29
CA ILE A 74 3.27 -12.86 -16.31
C ILE A 74 2.15 -13.79 -16.79
N GLN A 75 1.95 -14.92 -16.12
CA GLN A 75 0.91 -15.89 -16.50
C GLN A 75 -0.44 -15.61 -15.82
N ASN A 76 -0.42 -15.11 -14.58
CA ASN A 76 -1.62 -14.77 -13.82
C ASN A 76 -1.51 -13.32 -13.36
N ALA A 77 -2.05 -12.39 -14.16
CA ALA A 77 -1.96 -10.96 -13.90
C ALA A 77 -2.53 -10.59 -12.52
N GLN A 78 -3.68 -11.15 -12.14
CA GLN A 78 -4.30 -10.86 -10.84
C GLN A 78 -3.41 -11.31 -9.66
N GLY A 79 -2.91 -12.54 -9.70
CA GLY A 79 -2.04 -13.08 -8.66
C GLY A 79 -0.72 -12.33 -8.57
N TYR A 80 -0.14 -11.99 -9.73
CA TYR A 80 1.09 -11.21 -9.83
C TYR A 80 0.90 -9.81 -9.24
N SER A 81 -0.18 -9.11 -9.61
CA SER A 81 -0.52 -7.78 -9.09
C SER A 81 -0.68 -7.77 -7.57
N VAL A 82 -1.34 -8.78 -6.99
CA VAL A 82 -1.44 -8.90 -5.53
C VAL A 82 -0.06 -9.15 -4.88
N GLY A 83 0.81 -9.92 -5.54
CA GLY A 83 2.19 -10.12 -5.09
C GLY A 83 2.96 -8.80 -5.04
N VAL A 84 2.89 -8.01 -6.10
CA VAL A 84 3.49 -6.67 -6.16
C VAL A 84 2.87 -5.73 -5.11
N ALA A 85 1.55 -5.78 -4.92
CA ALA A 85 0.84 -4.97 -3.92
C ALA A 85 1.34 -5.23 -2.49
N ARG A 86 1.69 -6.48 -2.16
CA ARG A 86 2.32 -6.80 -0.86
C ARG A 86 3.67 -6.09 -0.70
N LEU A 87 4.49 -6.04 -1.74
CA LEU A 87 5.77 -5.33 -1.70
C LEU A 87 5.57 -3.82 -1.57
N VAL A 88 4.62 -3.25 -2.32
CA VAL A 88 4.24 -1.84 -2.22
C VAL A 88 3.74 -1.50 -0.82
N HIS A 89 2.92 -2.36 -0.21
CA HIS A 89 2.47 -2.19 1.17
C HIS A 89 3.63 -2.19 2.17
N LEU A 90 4.60 -3.09 2.03
CA LEU A 90 5.78 -3.11 2.92
C LEU A 90 6.61 -1.83 2.80
N GLU A 91 6.72 -1.26 1.59
CA GLU A 91 7.37 0.03 1.40
C GLU A 91 6.59 1.17 2.03
N TYR A 92 5.27 1.20 1.88
CA TYR A 92 4.41 2.17 2.53
C TYR A 92 4.59 2.16 4.06
N LEU A 93 4.62 0.97 4.68
CA LEU A 93 4.86 0.85 6.12
C LEU A 93 6.26 1.37 6.52
N ARG A 94 7.28 1.12 5.69
CA ARG A 94 8.65 1.64 5.92
C ARG A 94 8.75 3.14 5.70
N GLU A 95 7.96 3.71 4.80
CA GLU A 95 7.84 5.15 4.58
C GLU A 95 7.21 5.81 5.81
N ALA A 96 6.08 5.30 6.28
CA ALA A 96 5.38 5.79 7.47
C ALA A 96 6.26 5.71 8.74
N GLU A 97 6.99 4.61 8.95
CA GLU A 97 7.89 4.48 10.10
C GLU A 97 9.06 5.47 10.03
N ARG A 98 9.64 5.70 8.84
CA ARG A 98 10.69 6.71 8.67
C ARG A 98 10.18 8.12 8.94
N GLU A 99 8.98 8.45 8.46
CA GLU A 99 8.36 9.76 8.73
C GLU A 99 8.10 9.96 10.22
N ARG A 100 7.62 8.92 10.92
CA ARG A 100 7.45 8.94 12.37
C ARG A 100 8.77 9.19 13.10
N GLN A 101 9.85 8.50 12.71
CA GLN A 101 11.17 8.68 13.33
C GLN A 101 11.74 10.08 13.09
N LEU A 102 11.53 10.67 11.92
CA LEU A 102 11.95 12.05 11.63
C LEU A 102 11.19 13.06 12.49
N PHE A 103 9.90 12.82 12.74
CA PHE A 103 9.10 13.66 13.62
C PHE A 103 9.56 13.58 15.09
N ASP A 104 9.87 12.38 15.57
CA ASP A 104 10.35 12.11 16.94
C ASP A 104 11.75 12.70 17.20
N GLN A 105 12.60 12.78 16.16
CA GLN A 105 13.95 13.36 16.24
C GLN A 105 13.97 14.89 16.10
N SER A 106 12.81 15.56 15.99
CA SER A 106 12.74 17.02 15.95
C SER A 106 12.92 17.59 17.36
N PRO A 107 13.90 18.50 17.62
CA PRO A 107 14.25 18.95 18.98
C PRO A 107 13.23 19.90 19.63
N VAL A 108 11.98 19.92 19.18
CA VAL A 108 10.95 20.90 19.60
C VAL A 108 10.15 20.44 20.83
N ALA A 109 10.59 19.37 21.52
CA ALA A 109 9.93 18.88 22.74
C ALA A 109 10.89 18.64 23.91
N ALA A 110 12.07 19.29 23.93
CA ALA A 110 12.92 19.33 25.11
C ALA A 110 12.62 20.53 26.02
N ASP A 111 11.37 21.02 26.05
CA ASP A 111 10.91 21.96 27.08
C ASP A 111 9.38 21.99 27.13
N THR A 112 8.76 21.08 27.89
CA THR A 112 7.58 21.31 28.77
C THR A 112 6.99 19.97 29.24
N LYS A 113 7.19 19.69 30.53
CA LYS A 113 6.45 18.82 31.47
C LYS A 113 6.60 17.30 31.31
N SER A 114 7.59 16.68 31.97
CA SER A 114 7.42 16.09 33.31
C SER A 114 6.17 16.54 34.10
N PHE A 115 5.45 15.59 34.69
CA PHE A 115 4.18 15.69 35.43
C PHE A 115 2.92 15.64 34.56
N GLU A 116 2.47 14.41 34.19
CA GLU A 116 1.05 13.99 34.05
C GLU A 116 0.85 12.62 33.35
N GLU A 117 1.90 11.87 32.97
CA GLU A 117 1.75 10.61 32.21
C GLU A 117 1.53 9.32 33.02
N GLU A 118 1.57 9.35 34.36
CA GLU A 118 1.45 8.12 35.16
C GLU A 118 -0.02 7.71 35.44
N ALA A 119 -1.02 8.53 35.09
CA ALA A 119 -2.43 8.26 35.38
C ALA A 119 -3.23 7.66 34.20
N THR A 120 -2.72 7.76 32.96
CA THR A 120 -3.45 7.41 31.73
C THR A 120 -3.27 5.96 31.28
N GLU A 121 -2.24 5.26 31.76
CA GLU A 121 -1.91 3.91 31.32
C GLU A 121 -2.76 2.82 32.02
N ALA A 122 -3.18 3.06 33.27
CA ALA A 122 -4.09 2.17 33.99
C ALA A 122 -5.52 2.14 33.40
N LEU A 123 -5.96 3.24 32.76
CA LEU A 123 -7.32 3.36 32.23
C LEU A 123 -7.49 2.68 30.85
N ARG A 124 -6.39 2.50 30.09
CA ARG A 124 -6.42 1.92 28.74
C ARG A 124 -6.38 0.39 28.72
N VAL A 125 -5.78 -0.24 29.74
CA VAL A 125 -5.72 -1.71 29.83
C VAL A 125 -7.05 -2.29 30.29
N GLY A 126 -7.79 -1.61 31.18
CA GLY A 126 -9.07 -2.09 31.70
C GLY A 126 -10.18 -2.21 30.64
N ALA A 127 -10.29 -1.24 29.73
CA ALA A 127 -11.33 -1.24 28.69
C ALA A 127 -11.14 -2.37 27.65
N PHE A 128 -9.90 -2.84 27.48
CA PHE A 128 -9.59 -3.90 26.52
C PHE A 128 -9.90 -5.30 27.08
N GLU A 129 -9.65 -5.53 28.38
CA GLU A 129 -9.93 -6.82 29.04
C GLU A 129 -11.43 -7.08 29.19
N GLU A 130 -12.23 -6.04 29.46
CA GLU A 130 -13.70 -6.15 29.55
C GLU A 130 -14.34 -6.52 28.20
N CYS A 131 -13.84 -5.95 27.09
CA CYS A 131 -14.31 -6.29 25.75
C CYS A 131 -13.91 -7.71 25.32
N PHE A 132 -12.76 -8.19 25.77
CA PHE A 132 -12.27 -9.53 25.42
C PHE A 132 -12.97 -10.63 26.21
N ALA A 133 -13.32 -10.39 27.48
CA ALA A 133 -14.03 -11.35 28.33
C ALA A 133 -15.49 -11.59 27.88
N ALA A 134 -16.12 -10.62 27.22
CA ALA A 134 -17.50 -10.74 26.71
C ALA A 134 -17.64 -11.54 25.40
N LEU A 135 -16.53 -11.92 24.77
CA LEU A 135 -16.51 -12.59 23.45
C LEU A 135 -15.94 -14.03 23.49
N LEU A 136 -15.63 -14.56 24.67
CA LEU A 136 -15.29 -15.97 24.85
C LEU A 136 -16.48 -16.69 25.53
N PRO A 137 -16.97 -17.83 24.99
CA PRO A 137 -18.04 -18.61 25.60
C PRO A 137 -17.62 -19.33 26.88
#